data_AF-A0A640SKG2-F1
#
_entry.id   AF-A0A640SKG2-F1
#
_cell.length_a   1.000
_cell.length_b   1.000
_cell.length_c   1.000
_cell.angle_alpha   90.00
_cell.angle_beta   90.00
_cell.angle_gamma   90.00
#
_symmetry.space_group_name_H-M   'P 1'
#
loop_
_entity.id
_entity.type
_entity.pdbx_description
1 polymer ?
#
loop_
_entity_poly.entity_id
_entity_poly.type
_entity_poly.pdbx_seq_one_letter_code
_entity_poly.pdbx_strand_id
1 'polypeptide(L)'
;MATTSIFTVSSRQLPNGRSQHLHCPSRAHDTADPNRKHFGPKEPMPHHRADLSSFAASVAARLPGTWTSEYHQHAAYRDQFPLGEEVWDNGLAYWALSEFVLRHHALLNGPAGQQLCVIDRPLHRHQFLVAPLRDENLKPHHFDGVGEPNGIKVASDPLRAAAAVTRRLLPHYRCALLDVRRNALEQPEPPLLHAPPEADQLVTLFWYEDGVLGTPYASVPEEARIHLYAHGFQYHPHRAAFLLPTAYGVDGRALRIQAVAHQLATQGIGVNLRHAAPAANQVPPAPPTTAPATASGKPRTTARR
;
A
#
# COMPACT_ATOMS: atom_id res chain seq x y z
N MET A 1 25.69 19.59 4.58
CA MET A 1 25.81 18.34 3.82
C MET A 1 24.43 17.71 3.81
N ALA A 2 23.70 17.85 2.71
CA ALA A 2 22.29 17.43 2.62
C ALA A 2 22.21 16.11 1.85
N THR A 3 21.62 15.10 2.48
CA THR A 3 21.45 13.75 1.95
C THR A 3 20.14 13.69 1.18
N THR A 4 20.22 13.46 -0.13
CA THR A 4 19.07 13.31 -1.03
C THR A 4 18.63 11.85 -1.05
N SER A 5 17.44 11.55 -0.54
CA SER A 5 16.80 10.24 -0.68
C SER A 5 15.97 10.18 -1.96
N ILE A 6 16.26 9.18 -2.81
CA ILE A 6 15.59 8.91 -4.09
C ILE A 6 14.60 7.77 -3.89
N PHE A 7 13.32 7.99 -4.16
CA PHE A 7 12.32 6.93 -4.27
C PHE A 7 12.31 6.35 -5.69
N THR A 8 12.45 5.03 -5.79
CA THR A 8 12.34 4.25 -7.05
C THR A 8 11.04 3.45 -6.99
N VAL A 9 10.13 3.63 -7.96
CA VAL A 9 8.97 2.76 -8.15
C VAL A 9 9.28 1.78 -9.28
N SER A 10 9.41 0.49 -8.93
CA SER A 10 9.69 -0.60 -9.88
C SER A 10 8.39 -1.30 -10.28
N SER A 11 7.90 -1.04 -11.48
CA SER A 11 6.78 -1.78 -12.07
C SER A 11 7.29 -3.01 -12.84
N ARG A 12 6.89 -4.23 -12.45
CA ARG A 12 7.16 -5.47 -13.22
C ARG A 12 5.87 -6.02 -13.81
N GLN A 13 5.81 -5.97 -15.15
CA GLN A 13 4.81 -6.63 -15.99
C GLN A 13 5.20 -8.12 -16.19
N LEU A 14 4.25 -9.05 -16.05
CA LEU A 14 4.38 -10.44 -16.51
C LEU A 14 3.68 -10.60 -17.87
N PRO A 15 4.24 -11.35 -18.85
CA PRO A 15 3.56 -11.64 -20.10
C PRO A 15 2.77 -12.97 -20.02
N ASN A 16 1.60 -12.94 -20.65
CA ASN A 16 0.64 -14.01 -20.78
C ASN A 16 0.82 -14.75 -22.13
N GLY A 17 0.56 -16.06 -22.14
CA GLY A 17 -0.05 -16.75 -23.29
C GLY A 17 0.84 -17.61 -24.20
N ARG A 18 0.57 -18.92 -24.21
CA ARG A 18 0.22 -19.68 -25.44
C ARG A 18 -0.26 -21.10 -25.11
N SER A 19 -1.49 -21.37 -25.48
CA SER A 19 -2.08 -22.70 -25.73
C SER A 19 -1.94 -23.00 -27.22
N GLN A 20 -1.86 -24.27 -27.65
CA GLN A 20 -2.56 -24.84 -28.82
C GLN A 20 -2.19 -26.33 -29.10
N HIS A 21 -3.24 -27.14 -29.25
CA HIS A 21 -3.50 -28.23 -30.22
C HIS A 21 -2.88 -29.65 -30.11
N LEU A 22 -3.77 -30.58 -29.72
CA LEU A 22 -4.33 -31.71 -30.51
C LEU A 22 -3.37 -32.64 -31.27
N HIS A 23 -3.24 -33.90 -30.79
CA HIS A 23 -3.37 -35.06 -31.67
C HIS A 23 -3.79 -36.33 -30.91
N CYS A 24 -4.76 -37.03 -31.48
CA CYS A 24 -5.24 -38.35 -31.07
C CYS A 24 -5.35 -39.18 -32.35
N PRO A 25 -4.98 -40.47 -32.32
CA PRO A 25 -5.73 -41.42 -33.11
C PRO A 25 -6.16 -42.66 -32.32
N SER A 26 -7.34 -43.12 -32.72
CA SER A 26 -8.09 -44.32 -32.37
C SER A 26 -7.39 -45.62 -32.81
N ARG A 27 -7.51 -46.73 -32.05
CA ARG A 27 -8.41 -47.87 -32.35
C ARG A 27 -8.26 -49.02 -31.34
N ALA A 28 -9.36 -49.75 -31.18
CA ALA A 28 -9.67 -50.76 -30.17
C ALA A 28 -8.88 -52.08 -30.23
N HIS A 29 -8.76 -52.73 -29.07
CA HIS A 29 -8.89 -54.17 -28.94
C HIS A 29 -9.59 -54.53 -27.62
N ASP A 30 -10.59 -55.39 -27.78
CA ASP A 30 -11.50 -55.94 -26.79
C ASP A 30 -10.87 -57.18 -26.14
N THR A 31 -10.83 -57.27 -24.81
CA THR A 31 -10.74 -58.54 -24.08
C THR A 31 -11.25 -58.33 -22.65
N ALA A 32 -12.36 -58.98 -22.32
CA ALA A 32 -12.95 -59.02 -20.99
C ALA A 32 -12.05 -59.79 -20.00
N ASP A 33 -11.75 -59.16 -18.85
CA ASP A 33 -11.08 -59.79 -17.70
C ASP A 33 -12.10 -59.92 -16.53
N PRO A 34 -12.42 -61.14 -16.07
CA PRO A 34 -13.43 -61.39 -15.05
C PRO A 34 -12.85 -61.35 -13.63
N ASN A 35 -12.18 -60.26 -13.22
CA ASN A 35 -11.75 -60.10 -11.83
C ASN A 35 -11.86 -58.66 -11.31
N ARG A 36 -13.07 -58.09 -11.41
CA ARG A 36 -13.36 -56.77 -10.84
C ARG A 36 -13.71 -56.88 -9.36
N LYS A 37 -12.69 -56.82 -8.49
CA LYS A 37 -12.88 -56.50 -7.08
C LYS A 37 -13.63 -55.17 -7.00
N HIS A 38 -14.80 -55.19 -6.35
CA HIS A 38 -15.57 -54.00 -6.00
C HIS A 38 -14.71 -53.07 -5.13
N PHE A 39 -14.06 -52.08 -5.75
CA PHE A 39 -13.71 -50.85 -5.05
C PHE A 39 -14.90 -49.92 -5.19
N GLY A 40 -15.75 -49.90 -4.15
CA GLY A 40 -16.73 -48.83 -3.98
C GLY A 40 -16.04 -47.46 -4.02
N PRO A 41 -16.77 -46.36 -4.27
CA PRO A 41 -16.20 -45.03 -4.23
C PRO A 41 -15.50 -44.87 -2.88
N LYS A 42 -14.19 -44.70 -2.92
CA LYS A 42 -13.36 -44.40 -1.76
C LYS A 42 -13.77 -43.00 -1.33
N GLU A 43 -14.77 -42.96 -0.45
CA GLU A 43 -15.23 -41.78 0.26
C GLU A 43 -13.98 -41.02 0.71
N PRO A 44 -13.83 -39.73 0.35
CA PRO A 44 -12.64 -38.97 0.70
C PRO A 44 -12.61 -38.87 2.23
N MET A 45 -11.79 -39.72 2.85
CA MET A 45 -11.43 -39.63 4.26
C MET A 45 -11.03 -38.17 4.54
N PRO A 46 -11.68 -37.48 5.49
CA PRO A 46 -11.26 -36.15 5.87
C PRO A 46 -9.90 -36.30 6.56
N HIS A 47 -8.82 -36.13 5.80
CA HIS A 47 -7.48 -36.07 6.35
C HIS A 47 -7.41 -34.78 7.18
N HIS A 48 -7.62 -34.93 8.48
CA HIS A 48 -7.68 -33.84 9.44
C HIS A 48 -6.42 -32.98 9.31
N ARG A 49 -6.62 -31.71 8.96
CA ARG A 49 -5.58 -30.69 9.11
C ARG A 49 -5.07 -30.75 10.55
N ALA A 50 -3.75 -30.69 10.76
CA ALA A 50 -3.22 -30.55 12.11
C ALA A 50 -3.89 -29.32 12.73
N ASP A 51 -4.57 -29.50 13.85
CA ASP A 51 -5.36 -28.44 14.45
C ASP A 51 -4.43 -27.29 14.87
N LEU A 52 -4.64 -26.12 14.26
CA LEU A 52 -3.80 -24.94 14.48
C LEU A 52 -3.79 -24.53 15.95
N SER A 53 -4.94 -24.63 16.63
CA SER A 53 -5.07 -24.31 18.06
C SER A 53 -4.21 -25.24 18.92
N SER A 54 -4.37 -26.55 18.76
CA SER A 54 -3.57 -27.55 19.47
C SER A 54 -2.06 -27.43 19.16
N PHE A 55 -1.72 -27.17 17.89
CA PHE A 55 -0.33 -26.93 17.48
C PHE A 55 0.27 -25.70 18.16
N ALA A 56 -0.43 -24.57 18.12
CA ALA A 56 0.02 -23.31 18.71
C ALA A 56 0.20 -23.43 20.23
N ALA A 57 -0.78 -24.00 20.94
CA ALA A 57 -0.68 -24.27 22.37
C ALA A 57 0.52 -25.18 22.71
N SER A 58 0.75 -26.21 21.89
CA SER A 58 1.89 -27.11 22.05
C SER A 58 3.24 -26.42 21.79
N VAL A 59 3.31 -25.50 20.84
CA VAL A 59 4.51 -24.70 20.59
C VAL A 59 4.75 -23.75 21.77
N ALA A 60 3.73 -23.01 22.22
CA ALA A 60 3.83 -22.09 23.35
C ALA A 60 4.41 -22.76 24.60
N ALA A 61 3.87 -23.92 24.98
CA ALA A 61 4.34 -24.69 26.14
C ALA A 61 5.82 -25.13 26.07
N ARG A 62 6.45 -25.06 24.88
CA ARG A 62 7.84 -25.48 24.64
C ARG A 62 8.78 -24.31 24.35
N LEU A 63 8.26 -23.09 24.20
CA LEU A 63 9.10 -21.91 24.02
C LEU A 63 9.75 -21.51 25.35
N PRO A 64 10.93 -20.88 25.30
CA PRO A 64 11.63 -20.46 26.51
C PRO A 64 10.87 -19.35 27.24
N GLY A 65 10.58 -19.57 28.52
CA GLY A 65 9.80 -18.68 29.38
C GLY A 65 8.31 -19.03 29.39
N THR A 66 7.50 -18.15 29.97
CA THR A 66 6.04 -18.35 30.03
C THR A 66 5.39 -17.80 28.77
N TRP A 67 5.04 -18.68 27.83
CA TRP A 67 4.27 -18.33 26.65
C TRP A 67 2.84 -18.84 26.77
N THR A 68 1.87 -18.02 26.37
CA THR A 68 0.46 -18.42 26.23
C THR A 68 0.07 -18.45 24.76
N SER A 69 -1.04 -19.12 24.46
CA SER A 69 -1.59 -19.22 23.10
C SER A 69 -3.04 -18.79 23.11
N GLU A 70 -3.41 -17.96 22.15
CA GLU A 70 -4.78 -17.52 21.90
C GLU A 70 -5.14 -17.85 20.45
N TYR A 71 -6.32 -18.42 20.24
CA TYR A 71 -6.77 -18.87 18.93
C TYR A 71 -7.92 -17.98 18.46
N HIS A 72 -7.83 -17.53 17.21
CA HIS A 72 -8.82 -16.66 16.60
C HIS A 72 -9.30 -17.26 15.28
N GLN A 73 -10.61 -17.21 15.08
CA GLN A 73 -11.25 -17.61 13.83
C GLN A 73 -11.77 -16.37 13.11
N HIS A 74 -11.55 -16.28 11.81
CA HIS A 74 -12.06 -15.21 10.95
C HIS A 74 -13.39 -15.65 10.35
N ALA A 75 -14.42 -14.83 10.53
CA ALA A 75 -15.74 -15.08 9.93
C ALA A 75 -15.80 -14.54 8.49
N ALA A 76 -15.05 -13.49 8.20
CA ALA A 76 -14.94 -12.85 6.89
C ALA A 76 -13.49 -12.43 6.58
N TYR A 77 -13.17 -12.25 5.29
CA TYR A 77 -11.85 -11.81 4.83
C TYR A 77 -11.36 -10.53 5.51
N ARG A 78 -12.25 -9.54 5.67
CA ARG A 78 -11.92 -8.26 6.31
C ARG A 78 -11.38 -8.40 7.74
N ASP A 79 -11.71 -9.51 8.41
CA ASP A 79 -11.30 -9.76 9.80
C ASP A 79 -9.81 -10.14 9.89
N GLN A 80 -9.13 -10.37 8.75
CA GLN A 80 -7.70 -10.68 8.69
C GLN A 80 -6.82 -9.43 8.46
N PHE A 81 -7.42 -8.30 8.07
CA PHE A 81 -6.66 -7.09 7.77
C PHE A 81 -5.84 -6.53 8.95
N PRO A 82 -6.36 -6.48 10.20
CA PRO A 82 -5.57 -6.03 11.33
C PRO A 82 -4.27 -6.84 11.48
N LEU A 83 -4.37 -8.16 11.30
CA LEU A 83 -3.21 -9.06 11.37
C LEU A 83 -2.18 -8.79 10.27
N GLY A 84 -2.64 -8.41 9.06
CA GLY A 84 -1.75 -8.06 7.95
C GLY A 84 -0.90 -6.81 8.21
N GLU A 85 -1.46 -5.83 8.92
CA GLU A 85 -0.77 -4.57 9.28
C GLU A 85 0.18 -4.75 10.48
N GLU A 86 -0.13 -5.69 11.38
CA GLU A 86 0.65 -5.97 12.59
C GLU A 86 1.84 -6.92 12.35
N VAL A 87 1.77 -7.76 11.32
CA VAL A 87 2.85 -8.72 11.04
C VAL A 87 4.15 -7.98 10.68
N TRP A 88 5.19 -8.28 11.44
CA TRP A 88 6.53 -7.70 11.24
C TRP A 88 7.39 -8.60 10.35
N ASP A 89 6.93 -8.76 9.11
CA ASP A 89 7.54 -9.56 8.07
C ASP A 89 7.19 -8.93 6.72
N ASN A 90 8.17 -8.66 5.84
CA ASN A 90 7.93 -8.38 4.41
C ASN A 90 8.06 -9.63 3.53
N GLY A 91 8.09 -10.81 4.14
CA GLY A 91 8.37 -12.09 3.51
C GLY A 91 7.15 -12.98 3.33
N LEU A 92 7.30 -14.23 3.78
CA LEU A 92 6.35 -15.31 3.47
C LEU A 92 5.04 -15.20 4.25
N ALA A 93 5.04 -14.64 5.45
CA ALA A 93 3.83 -14.49 6.25
C ALA A 93 2.98 -13.33 5.73
N TYR A 94 3.62 -12.20 5.39
CA TYR A 94 2.92 -11.10 4.73
C TYR A 94 2.31 -11.52 3.40
N TRP A 95 3.08 -12.17 2.52
CA TRP A 95 2.56 -12.73 1.28
C TRP A 95 1.34 -13.65 1.51
N ALA A 96 1.41 -14.53 2.51
CA ALA A 96 0.29 -15.43 2.82
C ALA A 96 -0.97 -14.67 3.26
N LEU A 97 -0.82 -13.60 4.04
CA LEU A 97 -1.92 -12.75 4.51
C LEU A 97 -2.50 -11.85 3.41
N SER A 98 -1.69 -11.40 2.46
CA SER A 98 -2.13 -10.56 1.35
C SER A 98 -2.84 -11.35 0.26
N GLU A 99 -2.39 -12.57 -0.04
CA GLU A 99 -2.88 -13.34 -1.19
C GLU A 99 -3.98 -14.37 -0.85
N PHE A 100 -4.08 -14.79 0.41
CA PHE A 100 -5.02 -15.85 0.80
C PHE A 100 -5.98 -15.41 1.89
N VAL A 101 -7.22 -15.90 1.81
CA VAL A 101 -8.20 -15.78 2.88
C VAL A 101 -7.87 -16.81 3.95
N LEU A 102 -7.28 -16.38 5.05
CA LEU A 102 -6.99 -17.24 6.19
C LEU A 102 -8.24 -17.33 7.05
N ARG A 103 -8.65 -18.55 7.41
CA ARG A 103 -9.86 -18.77 8.23
C ARG A 103 -9.61 -18.59 9.72
N HIS A 104 -8.36 -18.59 10.12
CA HIS A 104 -7.94 -18.61 11.51
C HIS A 104 -6.45 -18.31 11.63
N HIS A 105 -6.06 -17.84 12.81
CA HIS A 105 -4.68 -17.71 13.25
C HIS A 105 -4.60 -18.00 14.75
N ALA A 106 -3.39 -18.17 15.25
CA ALA A 106 -3.14 -18.21 16.69
C ALA A 106 -2.04 -17.21 17.07
N LEU A 107 -2.24 -16.51 18.18
CA LEU A 107 -1.26 -15.60 18.77
C LEU A 107 -0.54 -16.32 19.90
N LEU A 108 0.79 -16.23 19.91
CA LEU A 108 1.62 -16.66 21.02
C LEU A 108 2.12 -15.42 21.74
N ASN A 109 1.71 -15.26 23.00
CA ASN A 109 2.09 -14.13 23.83
C ASN A 109 3.26 -14.54 24.72
N GLY A 110 4.38 -13.84 24.58
CA GLY A 110 5.63 -14.10 25.29
C GLY A 110 5.79 -13.26 26.56
N PRO A 111 6.73 -13.64 27.43
CA PRO A 111 6.83 -13.11 28.80
C PRO A 111 7.32 -11.66 28.89
N ALA A 112 7.87 -11.07 27.82
CA ALA A 112 8.35 -9.69 27.80
C ALA A 112 7.68 -8.84 26.70
N GLY A 113 6.39 -9.10 26.48
CA GLY A 113 5.57 -8.39 25.48
C GLY A 113 5.86 -8.81 24.04
N GLN A 114 6.53 -9.96 23.83
CA GLN A 114 6.71 -10.49 22.50
C GLN A 114 5.40 -11.11 22.01
N GLN A 115 5.07 -10.93 20.74
CA GLN A 115 3.92 -11.60 20.12
C GLN A 115 4.35 -12.29 18.83
N LEU A 116 3.93 -13.55 18.67
CA LEU A 116 4.11 -14.30 17.43
C LEU A 116 2.75 -14.72 16.89
N CYS A 117 2.53 -14.53 15.61
CA CYS A 117 1.40 -15.08 14.90
C CYS A 117 1.77 -16.43 14.28
N VAL A 118 0.88 -17.41 14.43
CA VAL A 118 0.94 -18.71 13.78
C VAL A 118 -0.24 -18.82 12.82
N ILE A 119 0.07 -19.01 11.54
CA ILE A 119 -0.92 -19.27 10.50
C ILE A 119 -0.60 -20.56 9.77
N ASP A 120 -1.61 -21.14 9.15
CA ASP A 120 -1.38 -22.17 8.16
C ASP A 120 -0.56 -21.65 6.99
N ARG A 121 0.32 -22.50 6.46
CA ARG A 121 1.00 -22.19 5.21
C ARG A 121 0.05 -22.49 4.04
N PRO A 122 -0.30 -21.48 3.21
CA PRO A 122 -1.09 -21.73 2.01
C PRO A 122 -0.42 -22.79 1.12
N LEU A 123 -1.24 -23.64 0.51
CA LEU A 123 -0.83 -24.73 -0.39
C LEU A 123 0.03 -25.85 0.27
N HIS A 124 0.27 -25.80 1.58
CA HIS A 124 1.09 -26.80 2.30
C HIS A 124 0.44 -27.26 3.61
N ARG A 125 -0.40 -28.31 3.52
CA ARG A 125 -1.30 -28.79 4.60
C ARG A 125 -0.65 -29.28 5.90
N HIS A 126 0.68 -29.44 5.94
CA HIS A 126 1.42 -29.94 7.11
C HIS A 126 2.51 -28.97 7.56
N GLN A 127 2.38 -27.70 7.19
CA GLN A 127 3.33 -26.66 7.54
C GLN A 127 2.60 -25.42 8.01
N PHE A 128 3.24 -24.74 8.95
CA PHE A 128 2.76 -23.48 9.49
C PHE A 128 3.79 -22.39 9.20
N LEU A 129 3.33 -21.15 9.18
CA LEU A 129 4.19 -19.97 9.21
C LEU A 129 4.09 -19.39 10.62
N VAL A 130 5.25 -19.04 11.18
CA VAL A 130 5.34 -18.32 12.45
C VAL A 130 6.03 -17.00 12.16
N ALA A 131 5.33 -15.89 12.43
CA ALA A 131 5.83 -14.55 12.19
C ALA A 131 5.76 -13.70 13.45
N PRO A 132 6.71 -12.80 13.68
CA PRO A 132 6.63 -11.85 14.77
C PRO A 132 5.60 -10.76 14.48
N LEU A 133 4.96 -10.24 15.52
CA LEU A 133 4.09 -9.08 15.44
C LEU A 133 4.81 -7.83 15.95
N ARG A 134 4.37 -6.68 15.43
CA ARG A 134 4.71 -5.36 15.97
C ARG A 134 4.03 -5.20 17.32
N ASP A 135 4.69 -4.51 18.24
CA ASP A 135 4.11 -4.14 19.52
C ASP A 135 3.13 -2.98 19.30
N GLU A 136 1.86 -3.18 19.63
CA GLU A 136 0.78 -2.20 19.45
C GLU A 136 0.99 -0.90 20.25
N ASN A 137 1.83 -0.94 21.29
CA ASN A 137 2.13 0.23 22.12
C ASN A 137 3.21 1.14 21.51
N LEU A 138 3.86 0.69 20.42
CA LEU A 138 4.92 1.42 19.74
C LEU A 138 4.35 2.12 18.50
N LYS A 139 4.83 3.35 18.25
CA LYS A 139 4.36 4.14 17.11
C LYS A 139 5.05 3.64 15.83
N PRO A 140 4.39 3.74 14.64
CA PRO A 140 4.95 3.22 13.39
C PRO A 140 6.37 3.71 13.07
N HIS A 141 6.69 4.98 13.35
CA HIS A 141 8.01 5.55 13.07
C HIS A 141 9.14 4.98 13.94
N HIS A 142 8.82 4.30 15.05
CA HIS A 142 9.84 3.63 15.87
C HIS A 142 10.45 2.42 15.15
N PHE A 143 9.75 1.86 14.16
CA PHE A 143 10.19 0.72 13.36
C PHE A 143 11.08 1.13 12.18
N ASP A 144 11.16 2.43 11.87
CA ASP A 144 11.95 2.94 10.75
C ASP A 144 13.44 2.62 10.93
N GLY A 145 14.05 2.05 9.90
CA GLY A 145 15.46 1.67 9.91
C GLY A 145 15.79 0.41 10.72
N VAL A 146 14.82 -0.25 11.36
CA VAL A 146 15.03 -1.51 12.07
C VAL A 146 14.89 -2.69 11.11
N GLY A 147 15.91 -3.56 11.09
CA GLY A 147 15.89 -4.76 10.26
C GLY A 147 14.80 -5.73 10.71
N GLU A 148 13.92 -6.12 9.78
CA GLU A 148 12.79 -6.97 10.13
C GLU A 148 13.24 -8.40 10.48
N PRO A 149 12.70 -8.96 11.58
CA PRO A 149 13.08 -10.31 12.03
C PRO A 149 12.64 -11.44 11.09
N ASN A 150 11.64 -11.19 10.24
CA ASN A 150 11.05 -12.09 9.24
C ASN A 150 10.45 -13.40 9.80
N GLY A 151 9.32 -13.81 9.23
CA GLY A 151 8.66 -15.06 9.58
C GLY A 151 9.43 -16.30 9.11
N ILE A 152 9.22 -17.42 9.82
CA ILE A 152 9.78 -18.72 9.44
C ILE A 152 8.69 -19.74 9.13
N LYS A 153 8.98 -20.60 8.16
CA LYS A 153 8.21 -21.83 7.95
C LYS A 153 8.63 -22.90 8.96
N VAL A 154 7.64 -23.59 9.53
CA VAL A 154 7.84 -24.69 10.48
C VAL A 154 7.04 -25.92 10.07
N ALA A 155 7.53 -27.10 10.46
CA ALA A 155 6.82 -28.36 10.29
C ALA A 155 5.64 -28.45 11.28
N SER A 156 4.68 -29.33 11.02
CA SER A 156 3.55 -29.59 11.91
C SER A 156 3.89 -30.32 13.22
N ASP A 157 5.14 -30.73 13.42
CA ASP A 157 5.63 -31.27 14.69
C ASP A 157 5.95 -30.12 15.66
N PRO A 158 5.18 -29.95 16.77
CA PRO A 158 5.35 -28.84 17.70
C PRO A 158 6.74 -28.79 18.34
N LEU A 159 7.38 -29.94 18.57
CA LEU A 159 8.72 -29.98 19.19
C LEU A 159 9.76 -29.38 18.24
N ARG A 160 9.76 -29.82 16.98
CA ARG A 160 10.64 -29.27 15.94
C ARG A 160 10.32 -27.81 15.63
N ALA A 161 9.05 -27.44 15.62
CA ALA A 161 8.61 -26.06 15.42
C ALA A 161 9.12 -25.14 16.53
N ALA A 162 8.90 -25.49 17.81
CA ALA A 162 9.38 -24.72 18.95
C ALA A 162 10.91 -24.57 18.95
N ALA A 163 11.66 -25.64 18.61
CA ALA A 163 13.10 -25.58 18.46
C ALA A 163 13.56 -24.69 17.29
N ALA A 164 12.80 -24.62 16.20
CA ALA A 164 13.08 -23.73 15.08
C ALA A 164 12.80 -22.26 15.47
N VAL A 165 11.65 -21.99 16.10
CA VAL A 165 11.29 -20.65 16.60
C VAL A 165 12.32 -20.14 17.59
N THR A 166 12.71 -20.97 18.56
CA THR A 166 13.67 -20.61 19.60
C THR A 166 15.05 -20.27 19.04
N ARG A 167 15.53 -21.04 18.06
CA ARG A 167 16.89 -20.88 17.53
C ARG A 167 17.00 -19.86 16.42
N ARG A 168 15.94 -19.67 15.63
CA ARG A 168 15.99 -18.88 14.39
C ARG A 168 15.18 -17.60 14.46
N LEU A 169 14.00 -17.62 15.10
CA LEU A 169 13.11 -16.46 15.11
C LEU A 169 13.31 -15.58 16.34
N LEU A 170 13.28 -16.16 17.54
CA LEU A 170 13.34 -15.39 18.79
C LEU A 170 14.60 -14.52 18.94
N PRO A 171 15.82 -14.94 18.55
CA PRO A 171 16.99 -14.09 18.69
C PRO A 171 16.89 -12.81 17.85
N HIS A 172 16.48 -12.94 16.57
CA HIS A 172 16.32 -11.79 15.68
C HIS A 172 15.17 -10.89 16.15
N TYR A 173 14.04 -11.48 16.55
CA TYR A 173 12.90 -10.71 17.05
C TYR A 173 13.24 -9.92 18.31
N ARG A 174 13.97 -10.52 19.25
CA ARG A 174 14.42 -9.82 20.47
C ARG A 174 15.37 -8.66 20.15
N CYS A 175 16.32 -8.85 19.23
CA CYS A 175 17.21 -7.77 18.81
C CYS A 175 16.41 -6.61 18.19
N ALA A 176 15.50 -6.93 17.27
CA ALA A 176 14.66 -5.94 16.61
C ALA A 176 13.79 -5.16 17.63
N LEU A 177 13.16 -5.84 18.59
CA LEU A 177 12.39 -5.17 19.66
C LEU A 177 13.25 -4.24 20.52
N LEU A 178 14.51 -4.61 20.80
CA LEU A 178 15.42 -3.73 21.53
C LEU A 178 15.75 -2.47 20.72
N ASP A 179 15.96 -2.60 19.42
CA ASP A 179 16.21 -1.46 18.53
C ASP A 179 14.98 -0.53 18.44
N VAL A 180 13.77 -1.08 18.28
CA VAL A 180 12.53 -0.26 18.26
C VAL A 180 12.29 0.42 19.60
N ARG A 181 12.51 -0.28 20.72
CA ARG A 181 12.38 0.33 22.06
C ARG A 181 13.41 1.43 22.30
N ARG A 182 14.63 1.27 21.78
CA ARG A 182 15.63 2.35 21.79
C ARG A 182 15.13 3.55 20.96
N ASN A 183 14.65 3.32 19.74
CA ASN A 183 14.08 4.38 18.91
C ASN A 183 12.91 5.10 19.63
N ALA A 184 12.07 4.37 20.35
CA ALA A 184 10.96 4.95 21.12
C ALA A 184 11.42 5.85 22.28
N LEU A 185 12.55 5.51 22.92
CA LEU A 185 13.15 6.33 23.98
C LEU A 185 13.85 7.57 23.41
N GLU A 186 14.51 7.43 22.26
CA GLU A 186 15.26 8.52 21.62
C GLU A 186 14.34 9.49 20.86
N GLN A 187 13.25 8.98 20.26
CA GLN A 187 12.32 9.72 19.40
C GLN A 187 10.86 9.35 19.72
N PRO A 188 10.33 9.78 20.89
CA PRO A 188 8.99 9.40 21.34
C PRO A 188 7.88 9.91 20.41
N GLU A 189 8.09 11.06 19.79
CA GLU A 189 7.16 11.65 18.81
C GLU A 189 7.68 11.47 17.38
N PRO A 190 6.78 11.31 16.39
CA PRO A 190 7.17 11.20 15.01
C PRO A 190 7.91 12.47 14.58
N PRO A 191 8.98 12.36 13.77
CA PRO A 191 9.61 13.52 13.17
C PRO A 191 8.56 14.31 12.39
N LEU A 192 8.21 15.49 12.88
CA LEU A 192 7.30 16.36 12.15
C LEU A 192 8.03 16.83 10.89
N LEU A 193 7.42 16.58 9.73
CA LEU A 193 7.83 17.29 8.54
C LEU A 193 7.58 18.77 8.80
N HIS A 194 8.65 19.57 8.84
CA HIS A 194 8.49 21.01 8.86
C HIS A 194 7.67 21.43 7.64
N ALA A 195 6.72 22.35 7.84
CA ALA A 195 5.98 22.91 6.73
C ALA A 195 6.99 23.39 5.67
N PRO A 196 6.84 23.00 4.40
CA PRO A 196 7.69 23.54 3.35
C PRO A 196 7.65 25.06 3.41
N PRO A 197 8.78 25.76 3.22
CA PRO A 197 8.76 27.21 3.10
C PRO A 197 7.73 27.60 2.04
N GLU A 198 6.89 28.60 2.34
CA GLU A 198 5.87 29.06 1.42
C GLU A 198 6.58 29.59 0.16
N ALA A 199 6.21 29.05 -1.00
CA ALA A 199 6.81 29.48 -2.25
C ALA A 199 6.23 30.85 -2.62
N ASP A 200 7.10 31.84 -2.81
CA ASP A 200 6.68 33.21 -3.18
C ASP A 200 5.92 33.23 -4.50
N GLN A 201 6.17 32.24 -5.36
CA GLN A 201 5.53 32.08 -6.66
C GLN A 201 5.20 30.61 -6.95
N LEU A 202 4.17 30.37 -7.76
CA LEU A 202 3.69 29.03 -8.08
C LEU A 202 3.51 28.85 -9.60
N VAL A 203 4.04 27.75 -10.13
CA VAL A 203 3.72 27.27 -11.48
C VAL A 203 2.76 26.09 -11.35
N THR A 204 1.57 26.21 -11.95
CA THR A 204 0.61 25.10 -12.00
C THR A 204 0.70 24.38 -13.34
N LEU A 205 1.06 23.10 -13.32
CA LEU A 205 0.98 22.18 -14.45
C LEU A 205 -0.39 21.50 -14.44
N PHE A 206 -1.05 21.49 -15.60
CA PHE A 206 -2.34 20.86 -15.82
C PHE A 206 -2.16 19.57 -16.61
N TRP A 207 -2.73 18.49 -16.08
CA TRP A 207 -2.93 17.24 -16.80
C TRP A 207 -4.29 17.29 -17.49
N TYR A 208 -4.30 17.25 -18.82
CA TYR A 208 -5.52 17.28 -19.62
C TYR A 208 -6.00 15.85 -19.96
N GLU A 209 -7.29 15.71 -20.29
CA GLU A 209 -7.93 14.43 -20.63
C GLU A 209 -7.29 13.74 -21.85
N ASP A 210 -6.71 14.52 -22.77
CA ASP A 210 -6.00 14.02 -23.95
C ASP A 210 -4.58 13.50 -23.62
N GLY A 211 -4.20 13.47 -22.33
CA GLY A 211 -2.89 13.05 -21.86
C GLY A 211 -1.78 14.06 -22.16
N VAL A 212 -2.15 15.28 -22.58
CA VAL A 212 -1.26 16.43 -22.69
C VAL A 212 -1.02 16.99 -21.29
N LEU A 213 0.23 17.35 -21.01
CA LEU A 213 0.60 18.03 -19.79
C LEU A 213 1.15 19.41 -20.16
N GLY A 214 0.71 20.45 -19.47
CA GLY A 214 1.25 21.77 -19.73
C GLY A 214 0.79 22.84 -18.76
N THR A 215 1.19 24.08 -19.03
CA THR A 215 0.78 25.24 -18.24
C THR A 215 0.54 26.44 -19.16
N PRO A 216 -0.52 27.23 -18.94
CA PRO A 216 -0.76 28.45 -19.71
C PRO A 216 0.44 29.41 -19.59
N TYR A 217 0.88 29.97 -20.72
CA TYR A 217 2.06 30.83 -20.77
C TYR A 217 1.93 32.06 -19.86
N ALA A 218 0.74 32.64 -19.79
CA ALA A 218 0.45 33.83 -18.99
C ALA A 218 0.54 33.57 -17.46
N SER A 219 0.37 32.32 -17.01
CA SER A 219 0.48 31.95 -15.59
C SER A 219 1.90 31.55 -15.17
N VAL A 220 2.87 31.57 -16.09
CA VAL A 220 4.26 31.21 -15.80
C VAL A 220 5.10 32.47 -15.58
N PRO A 221 5.71 32.63 -14.39
CA PRO A 221 6.67 33.70 -14.12
C PRO A 221 7.81 33.70 -15.13
N GLU A 222 8.36 34.87 -15.44
CA GLU A 222 9.36 35.00 -16.50
C GLU A 222 10.63 34.19 -16.18
N GLU A 223 11.09 34.22 -14.93
CA GLU A 223 12.24 33.42 -14.47
C GLU A 223 12.04 31.90 -14.60
N ALA A 224 10.78 31.41 -14.58
CA ALA A 224 10.48 29.98 -14.68
C ALA A 224 10.50 29.45 -16.13
N ARG A 225 10.36 30.34 -17.13
CA ARG A 225 10.21 29.95 -18.54
C ARG A 225 11.45 29.26 -19.09
N ILE A 226 12.63 29.76 -18.73
CA ILE A 226 13.91 29.19 -19.20
C ILE A 226 14.09 27.75 -18.72
N HIS A 227 13.64 27.44 -17.50
CA HIS A 227 13.72 26.09 -16.93
C HIS A 227 12.71 25.14 -17.56
N LEU A 228 11.49 25.62 -17.85
CA LEU A 228 10.51 24.83 -18.60
C LEU A 228 11.09 24.44 -19.97
N TYR A 229 11.70 25.37 -20.71
CA TYR A 229 12.37 25.04 -21.97
C TYR A 229 13.52 24.06 -21.80
N ALA A 230 14.42 24.30 -20.84
CA ALA A 230 15.57 23.43 -20.59
C ALA A 230 15.16 21.98 -20.27
N HIS A 231 14.00 21.80 -19.61
CA HIS A 231 13.47 20.49 -19.27
C HIS A 231 12.52 19.89 -20.32
N GLY A 232 12.40 20.53 -21.49
CA GLY A 232 11.73 19.96 -22.67
C GLY A 232 10.26 20.35 -22.82
N PHE A 233 9.77 21.33 -22.05
CA PHE A 233 8.49 21.97 -22.38
C PHE A 233 8.67 22.87 -23.60
N GLN A 234 7.69 22.83 -24.49
CA GLN A 234 7.68 23.63 -25.71
C GLN A 234 6.53 24.61 -25.66
N TYR A 235 6.79 25.86 -26.02
CA TYR A 235 5.73 26.85 -26.16
C TYR A 235 4.99 26.62 -27.47
N HIS A 236 3.67 26.47 -27.39
CA HIS A 236 2.79 26.36 -28.54
C HIS A 236 1.96 27.64 -28.68
N PRO A 237 2.30 28.54 -29.62
CA PRO A 237 1.65 29.85 -29.74
C PRO A 237 0.13 29.76 -29.92
N HIS A 238 -0.34 28.79 -30.71
CA HIS A 238 -1.77 28.57 -30.99
C HIS A 238 -2.57 28.07 -29.77
N ARG A 239 -1.91 27.56 -28.74
CA ARG A 239 -2.53 27.14 -27.46
C ARG A 239 -2.16 28.08 -26.31
N ALA A 240 -1.33 29.10 -26.57
CA ALA A 240 -0.77 30.02 -25.58
C ALA A 240 -0.25 29.31 -24.31
N ALA A 241 0.40 28.14 -24.47
CA ALA A 241 0.79 27.28 -23.35
C ALA A 241 2.14 26.60 -23.59
N PHE A 242 2.84 26.32 -22.49
CA PHE A 242 3.97 25.39 -22.45
C PHE A 242 3.45 23.97 -22.33
N LEU A 243 3.76 23.11 -23.30
CA LEU A 243 3.35 21.71 -23.27
C LEU A 243 4.57 20.80 -23.18
N LEU A 244 4.43 19.71 -22.43
CA LEU A 244 5.42 18.64 -22.38
C LEU A 244 5.05 17.57 -23.43
N PRO A 245 5.89 17.36 -24.45
CA PRO A 245 5.63 16.38 -25.51
C PRO A 245 5.30 14.98 -24.99
N THR A 246 4.25 14.37 -25.56
CA THR A 246 3.85 12.98 -25.27
C THR A 246 4.88 11.96 -25.77
N ALA A 247 5.72 12.35 -26.74
CA ALA A 247 6.80 11.54 -27.31
C ALA A 247 7.84 11.08 -26.28
N TYR A 248 7.93 11.73 -25.12
CA TYR A 248 8.84 11.32 -24.04
C TYR A 248 8.36 10.09 -23.25
N GLY A 249 7.16 9.57 -23.52
CA GLY A 249 6.58 8.47 -22.75
C GLY A 249 6.21 8.86 -21.31
N VAL A 250 5.64 7.94 -20.55
CA VAL A 250 5.20 8.22 -19.18
C VAL A 250 6.40 8.51 -18.27
N ASP A 251 7.39 7.61 -18.27
CA ASP A 251 8.57 7.72 -17.40
C ASP A 251 9.43 8.94 -17.74
N GLY A 252 9.65 9.20 -19.04
CA GLY A 252 10.44 10.34 -19.48
C GLY A 252 9.77 11.69 -19.18
N ARG A 253 8.43 11.74 -19.18
CA ARG A 253 7.70 12.92 -18.72
C ARG A 253 7.79 13.09 -17.20
N ALA A 254 7.63 12.02 -16.44
CA ALA A 254 7.73 12.06 -14.98
C ALA A 254 9.11 12.60 -14.52
N LEU A 255 10.20 12.11 -15.13
CA LEU A 255 11.56 12.59 -14.83
C LEU A 255 11.74 14.08 -15.12
N ARG A 256 11.14 14.59 -16.21
CA ARG A 256 11.23 16.02 -16.57
C ARG A 256 10.41 16.90 -15.64
N ILE A 257 9.24 16.44 -15.22
CA ILE A 257 8.42 17.12 -14.20
C ILE A 257 9.20 17.20 -12.89
N GLN A 258 9.84 16.09 -12.47
CA GLN A 258 10.67 16.08 -11.27
C GLN A 258 11.86 17.03 -11.40
N ALA A 259 12.55 17.03 -12.54
CA ALA A 259 13.70 17.88 -12.79
C ALA A 259 13.33 19.38 -12.79
N VAL A 260 12.23 19.76 -13.46
CA VAL A 260 11.77 21.16 -13.46
C VAL A 260 11.28 21.58 -12.07
N ALA A 261 10.60 20.71 -11.33
CA ALA A 261 10.17 21.01 -9.97
C ALA A 261 11.36 21.24 -9.03
N HIS A 262 12.40 20.42 -9.13
CA HIS A 262 13.64 20.61 -8.37
C HIS A 262 14.31 21.94 -8.73
N GLN A 263 14.43 22.25 -10.02
CA GLN A 263 15.09 23.46 -10.49
C GLN A 263 14.34 24.73 -10.06
N LEU A 264 13.01 24.75 -10.22
CA LEU A 264 12.17 25.87 -9.80
C LEU A 264 12.16 26.04 -8.27
N ALA A 265 12.21 24.94 -7.50
CA ALA A 265 12.32 25.02 -6.05
C ALA A 265 13.61 25.70 -5.58
N THR A 266 14.73 25.56 -6.31
CA THR A 266 15.97 26.30 -5.99
C THR A 266 15.83 27.83 -6.14
N GLN A 267 14.79 28.28 -6.85
CA GLN A 267 14.46 29.69 -7.03
C GLN A 267 13.30 30.17 -6.15
N GLY A 268 12.82 29.33 -5.21
CA GLY A 268 11.66 29.65 -4.39
C GLY A 268 10.31 29.53 -5.11
N ILE A 269 10.29 28.90 -6.30
CA ILE A 269 9.07 28.71 -7.10
C ILE A 269 8.54 27.31 -6.89
N GLY A 270 7.33 27.21 -6.35
CA GLY A 270 6.64 25.94 -6.17
C GLY A 270 6.04 25.43 -7.48
N VAL A 271 5.96 24.10 -7.65
CA VAL A 271 5.25 23.48 -8.77
C VAL A 271 4.05 22.71 -8.23
N ASN A 272 2.88 22.98 -8.80
CA ASN A 272 1.64 22.30 -8.45
C ASN A 272 1.13 21.51 -9.66
N LEU A 273 0.77 20.25 -9.47
CA LEU A 273 0.20 19.42 -10.53
C LEU A 273 -1.30 19.29 -10.28
N ARG A 274 -2.11 19.69 -11.26
CA ARG A 274 -3.57 19.61 -11.19
C ARG A 274 -4.11 18.84 -12.37
N HIS A 275 -5.13 18.02 -12.14
CA HIS A 275 -5.93 17.50 -13.24
C HIS A 275 -6.85 18.63 -13.73
N ALA A 276 -6.88 18.88 -15.03
CA ALA A 276 -7.80 19.83 -15.62
C ALA A 276 -9.22 19.25 -15.49
N ALA A 277 -10.06 19.87 -14.67
CA ALA A 277 -11.47 19.50 -14.63
C ALA A 277 -12.09 19.65 -16.04
N PRO A 278 -13.00 18.76 -16.46
CA PRO A 278 -13.80 18.99 -17.67
C PRO A 278 -14.43 20.39 -17.54
N ALA A 279 -14.31 21.20 -18.60
CA ALA A 279 -14.87 22.54 -18.62
C ALA A 279 -16.42 22.49 -18.59
N ALA A 280 -16.98 22.28 -17.40
CA ALA A 280 -18.37 22.58 -17.11
C ALA A 280 -18.42 24.05 -16.68
N ASN A 281 -18.86 24.91 -17.61
CA ASN A 281 -19.38 26.27 -17.39
C ASN A 281 -18.95 26.96 -16.08
N GLN A 282 -17.84 27.70 -16.14
CA GLN A 282 -17.69 28.85 -15.26
C GLN A 282 -18.73 29.90 -15.70
N VAL A 283 -19.93 29.83 -15.14
CA VAL A 283 -20.87 30.96 -15.14
C VAL A 283 -20.21 32.06 -14.30
N PRO A 284 -20.04 33.28 -14.83
CA PRO A 284 -19.54 34.39 -14.04
C PRO A 284 -20.41 34.56 -12.78
N PRO A 285 -19.84 34.83 -11.59
CA PRO A 285 -20.66 35.23 -10.46
C PRO A 285 -21.47 36.47 -10.86
N ALA A 286 -22.79 36.37 -10.77
CA ALA A 286 -23.69 37.49 -11.05
C ALA A 286 -23.29 38.68 -10.16
N PRO A 287 -23.30 39.91 -10.69
CA PRO A 287 -23.03 41.09 -9.88
C PRO A 287 -24.06 41.18 -8.74
N PRO A 288 -23.66 41.66 -7.54
CA PRO A 288 -24.58 41.83 -6.44
C PRO A 288 -25.68 42.83 -6.83
N THR A 289 -26.92 42.36 -6.84
CA THR A 289 -28.10 43.21 -6.98
C THR A 289 -28.14 44.19 -5.81
N THR A 290 -27.82 45.45 -6.10
CA THR A 290 -28.04 46.57 -5.20
C THR A 290 -29.54 46.66 -4.90
N ALA A 291 -29.92 46.34 -3.67
CA ALA A 291 -31.27 46.61 -3.18
C ALA A 291 -31.51 48.13 -3.16
N PRO A 292 -32.65 48.63 -3.67
CA PRO A 292 -32.98 50.04 -3.53
C PRO A 292 -33.27 50.35 -2.07
N ALA A 293 -32.55 51.34 -1.52
CA ALA A 293 -32.86 51.96 -0.25
C ALA A 293 -34.27 52.57 -0.33
N THR A 294 -35.17 52.09 0.52
CA THR A 294 -36.44 52.71 0.82
C THR A 294 -36.18 54.02 1.59
N ALA A 295 -36.45 55.16 0.95
CA ALA A 295 -36.50 56.44 1.63
C ALA A 295 -37.80 57.19 1.31
N SER A 296 -38.54 57.40 2.40
CA SER A 296 -39.48 58.49 2.68
C SER A 296 -40.72 58.64 1.83
N GLY A 297 -41.84 58.47 2.52
CA GLY A 297 -43.15 58.85 2.04
C GLY A 297 -43.43 60.36 2.13
N LYS A 298 -44.52 60.72 1.46
CA LYS A 298 -45.56 61.66 1.94
C LYS A 298 -46.71 61.63 0.92
N PRO A 299 -47.95 61.30 1.32
CA PRO A 299 -49.09 61.62 0.50
C PRO A 299 -49.58 63.05 0.73
N ARG A 300 -50.28 63.49 -0.30
CA ARG A 300 -50.57 64.85 -0.75
C ARG A 300 -51.84 65.40 -0.11
N THR A 301 -51.84 66.71 0.06
CA THR A 301 -52.96 67.59 0.38
C THR A 301 -54.22 67.28 -0.43
N THR A 302 -55.36 67.13 0.26
CA THR A 302 -56.70 67.43 -0.28
C THR A 302 -57.40 68.40 0.65
N ALA A 303 -57.60 69.62 0.16
CA ALA A 303 -58.56 70.56 0.73
C ALA A 303 -59.91 70.33 0.04
N ARG A 304 -60.99 70.21 0.81
CA ARG A 304 -62.31 70.63 0.36
C ARG A 304 -63.10 71.17 1.56
N ARG A 305 -63.79 72.25 1.23
CA ARG A 305 -64.61 73.18 2.00
C ARG A 305 -65.83 72.52 2.64
#